data_AF-R7N720-F1
#
_entry.id   AF-R7N720-F1
#
_cell.length_a   1.000
_cell.length_b   1.000
_cell.length_c   1.000
_cell.angle_alpha   90.00
_cell.angle_beta   90.00
_cell.angle_gamma   90.00
#
_symmetry.space_group_name_H-M   'P 1'
#
loop_
_entity.id
_entity.type
_entity.pdbx_description
1 polymer ?
#
loop_
_entity_poly.entity_id
_entity_poly.type
_entity_poly.pdbx_seq_one_letter_code
_entity_poly.pdbx_strand_id
1 'polypeptide(L)'
;MNIRNIWKHFKTITYHKILVMQGCFKIGLYKQGILHDLSKYSPSEFWVGVKYYQGTQSPNNAEREALGYSSAWLHHKGRNRHHYEYWLDYTATGKRGEIVPVPMPDRYIAEMLADRIAASKIYSGNSYTDDAPLKYYLKGSEHAPLHPYTREILERFLYMLAEKGEKETFAYIRTFLKQKHTMK
;
A
#
# COMPACT_ATOMS: atom_id res chain seq x y z
N MET A 1 -2.61 24.14 14.43
CA MET A 1 -1.75 23.20 13.67
C MET A 1 -0.33 23.33 14.21
N ASN A 2 0.30 22.25 14.66
CA ASN A 2 1.65 22.31 15.24
C ASN A 2 2.69 22.37 14.12
N ILE A 3 3.52 23.43 14.04
CA ILE A 3 4.57 23.58 13.02
C ILE A 3 5.53 22.39 13.01
N ARG A 4 5.79 21.76 14.17
CA ARG A 4 6.64 20.55 14.24
C ARG A 4 6.05 19.37 13.47
N ASN A 5 4.73 19.32 13.30
CA ASN A 5 4.07 18.25 12.55
C ASN A 5 4.33 18.36 11.05
N ILE A 6 4.62 19.56 10.52
CA ILE A 6 4.99 19.73 9.11
C ILE A 6 6.25 18.91 8.81
N TRP A 7 7.31 19.16 9.59
CA TRP A 7 8.58 18.45 9.44
C TRP A 7 8.48 16.95 9.75
N LYS A 8 7.76 16.59 10.82
CA LYS A 8 7.58 15.17 11.18
C LYS A 8 6.82 14.41 10.09
N HIS A 9 5.70 14.95 9.62
CA HIS A 9 4.90 14.31 8.58
C HIS A 9 5.70 14.17 7.27
N PHE A 10 6.34 15.24 6.82
CA PHE A 10 7.20 15.23 5.64
C PHE A 10 8.29 14.15 5.73
N LYS A 11 8.99 14.08 6.87
CA LYS A 11 10.03 13.06 7.10
C LYS A 11 9.45 11.65 7.04
N THR A 12 8.30 11.40 7.67
CA THR A 12 7.64 10.09 7.67
C THR A 12 7.25 9.64 6.26
N ILE A 13 6.55 10.47 5.49
CA ILE A 13 6.12 10.10 4.13
C ILE A 13 7.30 9.94 3.17
N THR A 14 8.36 10.74 3.35
CA THR A 14 9.58 10.64 2.54
C THR A 14 10.34 9.36 2.85
N TYR A 15 10.49 9.03 4.14
CA TYR A 15 11.15 7.80 4.55
C TYR A 15 10.38 6.56 4.10
N HIS A 16 9.03 6.58 4.21
CA HIS A 16 8.15 5.55 3.67
C HIS A 16 8.42 5.32 2.18
N LYS A 17 8.33 6.39 1.39
CA LYS A 17 8.58 6.33 -0.05
C LYS A 17 9.95 5.74 -0.39
N ILE A 18 10.99 6.09 0.36
CA ILE A 18 12.35 5.55 0.14
C ILE A 18 12.39 4.04 0.42
N LEU A 19 11.76 3.57 1.50
CA LEU A 19 11.70 2.13 1.81
C LEU A 19 10.94 1.35 0.72
N VAL A 20 9.80 1.89 0.25
CA VAL A 20 9.05 1.28 -0.86
C VAL A 20 9.88 1.27 -2.14
N MET A 21 10.59 2.36 -2.43
CA MET A 21 11.49 2.44 -3.59
C MET A 21 12.58 1.36 -3.52
N GLN A 22 13.21 1.16 -2.37
CA GLN A 22 14.21 0.11 -2.17
C GLN A 22 13.61 -1.29 -2.39
N GLY A 23 12.42 -1.57 -1.85
CA GLY A 23 11.70 -2.82 -2.09
C GLY A 23 11.39 -3.04 -3.58
N CYS A 24 10.82 -2.02 -4.22
CA CYS A 24 10.52 -2.03 -5.67
C CYS A 24 11.76 -2.30 -6.52
N PHE A 25 12.91 -1.73 -6.15
CA PHE A 25 14.16 -1.93 -6.90
C PHE A 25 14.65 -3.38 -6.80
N LYS A 26 14.50 -4.03 -5.63
CA LYS A 26 14.85 -5.45 -5.44
C LYS A 26 14.01 -6.37 -6.34
N ILE A 27 12.77 -5.99 -6.65
CA ILE A 27 11.86 -6.76 -7.52
C ILE A 27 11.83 -6.27 -8.99
N GLY A 28 12.66 -5.29 -9.35
CA GLY A 28 12.80 -4.78 -10.73
C GLY A 28 11.78 -3.71 -11.14
N LEU A 29 11.00 -3.16 -10.21
CA LEU A 29 9.99 -2.13 -10.47
C LEU A 29 10.52 -0.70 -10.27
N TYR A 30 11.61 -0.35 -10.96
CA TYR A 30 12.32 0.94 -10.75
C TYR A 30 11.43 2.17 -10.93
N LYS A 31 10.67 2.25 -12.03
CA LYS A 31 9.77 3.38 -12.29
C LYS A 31 8.68 3.51 -11.22
N GLN A 32 8.07 2.40 -10.79
CA GLN A 32 7.05 2.43 -9.74
C GLN A 32 7.64 2.88 -8.41
N GLY A 33 8.81 2.36 -8.01
CA GLY A 33 9.47 2.79 -6.77
C GLY A 33 9.78 4.30 -6.73
N ILE A 34 10.20 4.88 -7.86
CA ILE A 34 10.46 6.33 -7.96
C ILE A 34 9.15 7.13 -7.85
N LEU A 35 8.07 6.65 -8.46
CA LEU A 35 6.79 7.37 -8.55
C LEU A 35 5.81 7.06 -7.42
N HIS A 36 6.16 6.11 -6.54
CA HIS A 36 5.32 5.69 -5.43
C HIS A 36 4.91 6.89 -4.56
N ASP A 37 3.61 7.02 -4.32
CA ASP A 37 3.01 7.96 -3.38
C ASP A 37 3.36 9.44 -3.57
N LEU A 38 3.66 9.86 -4.80
CA LEU A 38 3.88 11.28 -5.08
C LEU A 38 2.66 12.16 -4.78
N SER A 39 1.44 11.58 -4.74
CA SER A 39 0.24 12.31 -4.35
C SER A 39 0.26 12.79 -2.88
N LYS A 40 1.03 12.16 -1.99
CA LYS A 40 1.18 12.54 -0.57
C LYS A 40 1.71 13.95 -0.37
N TYR A 41 2.43 14.47 -1.37
CA TYR A 41 3.01 15.81 -1.35
C TYR A 41 2.06 16.87 -1.91
N SER A 42 0.90 16.48 -2.44
CA SER A 42 -0.13 17.42 -2.90
C SER A 42 -0.80 18.12 -1.71
N PRO A 43 -1.32 19.35 -1.88
CA PRO A 43 -2.04 20.04 -0.81
C PRO A 43 -3.23 19.26 -0.24
N SER A 44 -3.92 18.48 -1.08
CA SER A 44 -5.08 17.66 -0.70
C SER A 44 -4.75 16.53 0.28
N GLU A 45 -3.50 16.08 0.32
CA GLU A 45 -3.05 15.02 1.23
C GLU A 45 -2.12 15.56 2.32
N PHE A 46 -1.13 16.38 1.94
CA PHE A 46 -0.06 16.81 2.83
C PHE A 46 -0.58 17.59 4.04
N TRP A 47 -1.45 18.58 3.81
CA TRP A 47 -1.96 19.43 4.90
C TRP A 47 -2.90 18.70 5.84
N VAL A 48 -3.70 17.78 5.31
CA VAL A 48 -4.52 16.86 6.11
C VAL A 48 -3.60 15.95 6.93
N GLY A 49 -2.57 15.40 6.32
CA GLY A 49 -1.56 14.59 6.97
C GLY A 49 -0.85 15.31 8.12
N VAL A 50 -0.49 16.58 7.94
CA VAL A 50 0.06 17.44 9.00
C VAL A 50 -0.93 17.67 10.13
N LYS A 51 -2.20 17.98 9.79
CA LYS A 51 -3.26 18.26 10.76
C LYS A 51 -3.52 17.07 11.68
N TYR A 52 -3.55 15.86 11.12
CA TYR A 52 -3.87 14.62 11.82
C TYR A 52 -2.63 13.79 12.21
N TYR A 53 -1.43 14.37 12.14
CA TYR A 53 -0.19 13.68 12.48
C TYR A 53 -0.11 13.32 13.98
N GLN A 54 0.02 12.02 14.27
CA GLN A 54 0.23 11.49 15.63
C GLN A 54 1.58 10.75 15.78
N GLY A 55 2.11 10.21 14.68
CA GLY A 55 3.40 9.48 14.65
C GLY A 55 3.31 7.99 14.95
N THR A 56 2.18 7.49 15.44
CA THR A 56 1.95 6.08 15.78
C THR A 56 1.08 5.34 14.77
N GLN A 57 0.35 6.07 13.92
CA GLN A 57 -0.49 5.51 12.86
C GLN A 57 -0.59 6.48 11.66
N SER A 58 -1.24 6.02 10.59
CA SER A 58 -1.53 6.85 9.42
C SER A 58 -2.44 8.03 9.82
N PRO A 59 -2.11 9.28 9.45
CA PRO A 59 -3.00 10.43 9.66
C PRO A 59 -4.39 10.26 9.04
N ASN A 60 -4.53 9.42 8.01
CA ASN A 60 -5.81 9.12 7.38
C ASN A 60 -6.76 8.36 8.31
N ASN A 61 -6.24 7.53 9.23
CA ASN A 61 -7.07 6.85 10.21
C ASN A 61 -7.62 7.83 11.24
N ALA A 62 -6.78 8.74 11.71
CA ALA A 62 -7.18 9.81 12.61
C ALA A 62 -8.20 10.78 11.98
N GLU A 63 -8.07 11.10 10.69
CA GLU A 63 -9.08 11.86 9.97
C GLU A 63 -10.41 11.09 9.90
N ARG A 64 -10.36 9.78 9.61
CA ARG A 64 -11.54 8.91 9.56
C ARG A 64 -12.24 8.78 10.90
N GLU A 65 -11.51 8.69 12.00
CA GLU A 65 -12.06 8.71 13.36
C GLU A 65 -12.77 10.04 13.68
N ALA A 66 -12.21 11.16 13.21
CA ALA A 66 -12.76 12.48 13.48
C ALA A 66 -13.97 12.85 12.61
N LEU A 67 -14.01 12.40 11.35
CA LEU A 67 -14.99 12.86 10.35
C LEU A 67 -15.90 11.75 9.81
N GLY A 68 -15.62 10.48 10.12
CA GLY A 68 -16.27 9.32 9.51
C GLY A 68 -15.70 8.94 8.13
N TYR A 69 -14.78 9.73 7.57
CA TYR A 69 -14.10 9.47 6.31
C TYR A 69 -12.73 10.17 6.29
N SER A 70 -11.89 9.83 5.31
CA SER A 70 -10.62 10.51 5.10
C SER A 70 -10.55 11.11 3.69
N SER A 71 -10.54 12.45 3.62
CA SER A 71 -10.42 13.18 2.36
C SER A 71 -9.07 12.90 1.69
N ALA A 72 -8.00 12.83 2.49
CA ALA A 72 -6.67 12.49 2.03
C ALA A 72 -6.62 11.05 1.50
N TRP A 73 -7.24 10.08 2.18
CA TRP A 73 -7.33 8.70 1.68
C TRP A 73 -8.07 8.63 0.36
N LEU A 74 -9.24 9.27 0.24
CA LEU A 74 -10.04 9.26 -1.00
C LEU A 74 -9.25 9.80 -2.20
N HIS A 75 -8.50 10.88 -2.02
CA HIS A 75 -7.63 11.44 -3.05
C HIS A 75 -6.46 10.50 -3.41
N HIS A 76 -5.85 9.91 -2.38
CA HIS A 76 -4.66 9.05 -2.46
C HIS A 76 -4.95 7.70 -3.12
N LYS A 77 -5.97 6.96 -2.66
CA LYS A 77 -6.34 5.68 -3.28
C LYS A 77 -6.80 5.84 -4.73
N GLY A 78 -7.33 7.01 -5.11
CA GLY A 78 -7.70 7.32 -6.50
C GLY A 78 -6.53 7.66 -7.44
N ARG A 79 -5.29 7.80 -6.92
CA ARG A 79 -4.10 8.16 -7.70
C ARG A 79 -2.98 7.13 -7.63
N ASN A 80 -2.99 6.28 -6.60
CA ASN A 80 -1.95 5.28 -6.38
C ASN A 80 -2.52 3.89 -6.62
N ARG A 81 -2.11 3.28 -7.74
CA ARG A 81 -2.66 2.04 -8.28
C ARG A 81 -2.29 0.79 -7.48
N HIS A 82 -1.41 0.89 -6.49
CA HIS A 82 -1.14 -0.24 -5.58
C HIS A 82 -2.20 -0.39 -4.48
N HIS A 83 -3.11 0.56 -4.31
CA HIS A 83 -4.29 0.35 -3.47
C HIS A 83 -5.38 -0.37 -4.25
N TYR A 84 -5.92 -1.44 -3.67
CA TYR A 84 -6.95 -2.25 -4.30
C TYR A 84 -8.25 -1.47 -4.52
N GLU A 85 -8.51 -0.42 -3.73
CA GLU A 85 -9.67 0.44 -3.90
C GLU A 85 -9.62 1.31 -5.17
N TYR A 86 -8.45 1.44 -5.81
CA TYR A 86 -8.33 1.99 -7.17
C TYR A 86 -9.01 1.09 -8.20
N TRP A 87 -9.03 -0.22 -7.93
CA TRP A 87 -9.48 -1.28 -8.83
C TRP A 87 -10.90 -1.74 -8.48
N LEU A 88 -11.76 -0.77 -8.17
CA LEU A 88 -13.20 -0.97 -8.04
C LEU A 88 -13.86 -0.37 -9.28
N ASP A 89 -14.75 -1.12 -9.92
CA ASP A 89 -15.44 -0.68 -11.13
C ASP A 89 -16.91 -1.13 -11.11
N TYR A 90 -17.71 -0.57 -12.02
CA TYR A 90 -19.07 -1.03 -12.22
C TYR A 90 -19.08 -2.45 -12.76
N THR A 91 -19.96 -3.28 -12.21
CA THR A 91 -20.16 -4.61 -12.77
C THR A 91 -20.73 -4.52 -14.18
N ALA A 92 -20.15 -5.28 -15.11
CA ALA A 92 -20.74 -5.49 -16.44
C ALA A 92 -21.93 -6.47 -16.37
N THR A 93 -21.96 -7.32 -15.35
CA THR A 93 -22.94 -8.38 -15.16
C THR A 93 -23.38 -8.39 -13.70
N GLY A 94 -24.47 -7.70 -13.38
CA GLY A 94 -24.96 -7.60 -12.02
C GLY A 94 -26.01 -6.51 -11.86
N LYS A 95 -26.23 -6.05 -10.63
CA LYS A 95 -27.24 -5.02 -10.37
C LYS A 95 -26.75 -3.67 -10.89
N ARG A 96 -27.65 -2.87 -11.45
CA ARG A 96 -27.32 -1.52 -11.91
C ARG A 96 -26.75 -0.70 -10.76
N GLY A 97 -25.57 -0.13 -10.96
CA GLY A 97 -24.87 0.68 -9.96
C GLY A 97 -24.06 -0.13 -8.94
N GLU A 98 -23.99 -1.45 -9.07
CA GLU A 98 -23.12 -2.30 -8.25
C GLU A 98 -21.64 -2.09 -8.63
N ILE A 99 -20.82 -1.89 -7.60
CA ILE A 99 -19.37 -1.70 -7.71
C ILE A 99 -18.68 -2.97 -7.22
N VAL A 100 -17.83 -3.54 -8.05
CA VAL A 100 -17.13 -4.81 -7.79
C VAL A 100 -15.62 -4.63 -7.93
N PRO A 101 -14.81 -5.42 -7.21
CA PRO A 101 -13.37 -5.38 -7.41
C PRO A 101 -12.98 -6.08 -8.71
N VAL A 102 -12.02 -5.49 -9.44
CA VAL A 102 -11.46 -6.04 -10.68
C VAL A 102 -10.01 -6.49 -10.45
N PRO A 103 -9.48 -7.45 -11.24
CA PRO A 103 -8.13 -7.97 -11.01
C PRO A 103 -7.06 -6.89 -11.19
N MET A 104 -6.23 -6.74 -10.15
CA MET A 104 -5.05 -5.88 -10.20
C MET A 104 -3.95 -6.51 -11.08
N PRO A 105 -3.24 -5.74 -11.91
CA PRO A 105 -1.98 -6.18 -12.52
C PRO A 105 -0.93 -6.52 -11.45
N ASP A 106 -0.23 -7.64 -11.65
CA ASP A 106 0.77 -8.21 -10.72
C ASP A 106 1.80 -7.21 -10.18
N ARG A 107 2.27 -6.28 -11.02
CA ARG A 107 3.23 -5.26 -10.62
C ARG A 107 2.70 -4.33 -9.52
N TYR A 108 1.39 -4.09 -9.47
CA TYR A 108 0.77 -3.25 -8.43
C TYR A 108 0.45 -4.06 -7.17
N ILE A 109 0.24 -5.38 -7.30
CA ILE A 109 0.16 -6.28 -6.14
C ILE A 109 1.54 -6.38 -5.46
N ALA A 110 2.61 -6.47 -6.25
CA ALA A 110 3.97 -6.48 -5.73
C ALA A 110 4.38 -5.12 -5.11
N GLU A 111 3.99 -4.00 -5.71
CA GLU A 111 4.14 -2.68 -5.09
C GLU A 111 3.36 -2.57 -3.77
N MET A 112 2.13 -3.09 -3.72
CA MET A 112 1.31 -3.12 -2.50
C MET A 112 1.97 -3.91 -1.36
N LEU A 113 2.67 -5.01 -1.67
CA LEU A 113 3.46 -5.72 -0.66
C LEU A 113 4.60 -4.84 -0.13
N ALA A 114 5.36 -4.21 -1.02
CA ALA A 114 6.47 -3.33 -0.63
C ALA A 114 5.99 -2.13 0.21
N ASP A 115 4.84 -1.55 -0.14
CA ASP A 115 4.15 -0.52 0.64
C ASP A 115 3.84 -0.99 2.07
N ARG A 116 3.25 -2.19 2.21
CA ARG A 116 2.92 -2.76 3.53
C ARG A 116 4.16 -3.05 4.37
N ILE A 117 5.22 -3.59 3.76
CA ILE A 117 6.51 -3.81 4.44
C ILE A 117 7.06 -2.48 4.97
N ALA A 118 7.08 -1.43 4.14
CA ALA A 118 7.58 -0.12 4.53
C ALA A 118 6.74 0.51 5.65
N ALA A 119 5.42 0.44 5.55
CA ALA A 119 4.52 0.94 6.59
C ALA A 119 4.73 0.19 7.91
N SER A 120 4.82 -1.15 7.88
CA SER A 120 5.11 -1.97 9.05
C SER A 120 6.45 -1.60 9.68
N LYS A 121 7.52 -1.41 8.90
CA LYS A 121 8.83 -0.97 9.42
C LYS A 121 8.75 0.38 10.12
N ILE A 122 7.99 1.33 9.57
CA ILE A 122 7.84 2.67 10.15
C ILE A 122 7.09 2.64 11.48
N TYR A 123 5.96 1.95 11.53
CA TYR A 123 5.08 1.98 12.70
C TYR A 123 5.50 0.99 13.80
N SER A 124 6.15 -0.12 13.45
CA SER A 124 6.71 -1.06 14.43
C SER A 124 8.11 -0.66 14.88
N GLY A 125 8.89 0.06 14.06
CA GLY A 125 10.26 0.44 14.39
C GLY A 125 11.11 -0.78 14.74
N ASN A 126 11.69 -0.79 15.94
CA ASN A 126 12.55 -1.89 16.42
C ASN A 126 11.80 -3.19 16.69
N SER A 127 10.46 -3.18 16.75
CA SER A 127 9.66 -4.41 16.92
C SER A 127 9.20 -5.02 15.60
N TYR A 128 9.68 -4.51 14.46
CA TYR A 128 9.35 -5.05 13.15
C TYR A 128 9.81 -6.51 13.00
N THR A 129 8.91 -7.33 12.49
CA THR A 129 9.14 -8.72 12.07
C THR A 129 8.52 -8.91 10.69
N ASP A 130 9.05 -9.85 9.90
CA ASP A 130 8.58 -10.06 8.52
C ASP A 130 7.13 -10.58 8.43
N ASP A 131 6.54 -11.06 9.54
CA ASP A 131 5.12 -11.41 9.61
C ASP A 131 4.18 -10.23 9.93
N ALA A 132 4.73 -9.04 10.26
CA ALA A 132 3.92 -7.87 10.62
C ALA A 132 2.97 -7.41 9.49
N PRO A 133 3.37 -7.38 8.20
CA PRO A 133 2.46 -7.09 7.10
C PRO A 133 1.30 -8.09 6.97
N LEU A 134 1.58 -9.38 7.19
CA LEU A 134 0.56 -10.44 7.16
C LEU A 134 -0.43 -10.27 8.31
N LYS A 135 0.07 -10.08 9.54
CA LYS A 135 -0.77 -9.81 10.72
C LYS A 135 -1.68 -8.60 10.51
N TYR A 136 -1.15 -7.53 9.95
CA TYR A 136 -1.93 -6.34 9.64
C TYR A 136 -3.01 -6.62 8.58
N TYR A 137 -2.68 -7.37 7.53
CA TYR A 137 -3.63 -7.79 6.51
C TYR A 137 -4.77 -8.61 7.11
N LEU A 138 -4.46 -9.67 7.87
CA LEU A 138 -5.46 -10.57 8.47
C LEU A 138 -6.41 -9.86 9.44
N LYS A 139 -5.95 -8.82 10.13
CA LYS A 139 -6.80 -8.00 11.02
C LYS A 139 -7.87 -7.21 10.26
N GLY A 140 -7.64 -6.89 8.98
CA GLY A 140 -8.53 -6.05 8.17
C GLY A 140 -9.14 -6.73 6.94
N SER A 141 -8.73 -7.97 6.61
CA SER A 141 -9.02 -8.62 5.32
C SER A 141 -10.43 -9.15 5.18
N GLU A 142 -11.13 -9.42 6.29
CA GLU A 142 -12.48 -10.02 6.28
C GLU A 142 -13.48 -9.19 5.44
N HIS A 143 -13.26 -7.87 5.32
CA HIS A 143 -14.15 -6.95 4.61
C HIS A 143 -13.49 -6.24 3.42
N ALA A 144 -12.26 -6.61 3.02
CA ALA A 144 -11.56 -5.92 1.94
C ALA A 144 -12.16 -6.29 0.56
N PRO A 145 -12.62 -5.31 -0.26
CA PRO A 145 -13.10 -5.55 -1.61
C PRO A 145 -11.92 -5.86 -2.55
N LEU A 146 -11.38 -7.06 -2.44
CA LEU A 146 -10.29 -7.59 -3.24
C LEU A 146 -10.83 -8.60 -4.24
N HIS A 147 -10.43 -8.47 -5.51
CA HIS A 147 -10.73 -9.48 -6.52
C HIS A 147 -10.04 -10.80 -6.13
N PRO A 148 -10.68 -11.99 -6.32
CA PRO A 148 -10.12 -13.27 -5.88
C PRO A 148 -8.68 -13.54 -6.35
N TYR A 149 -8.38 -13.25 -7.63
CA TYR A 149 -7.02 -13.33 -8.16
C TYR A 149 -6.02 -12.44 -7.40
N THR A 150 -6.39 -11.20 -7.14
CA THR A 150 -5.53 -10.26 -6.42
C THR A 150 -5.27 -10.72 -4.99
N ARG A 151 -6.31 -11.24 -4.32
CA ARG A 151 -6.21 -11.81 -2.99
C ARG A 151 -5.22 -12.97 -2.96
N GLU A 152 -5.37 -13.92 -3.88
CA GLU A 152 -4.49 -15.11 -3.96
C GLU A 152 -3.00 -14.72 -4.10
N ILE A 153 -2.70 -13.80 -5.02
CA ILE A 153 -1.31 -13.36 -5.25
C ILE A 153 -0.77 -12.57 -4.06
N LEU A 154 -1.56 -11.66 -3.49
CA LEU A 154 -1.16 -10.89 -2.32
C LEU A 154 -0.89 -11.79 -1.12
N GLU A 155 -1.79 -12.72 -0.81
CA GLU A 155 -1.65 -13.64 0.30
C GLU A 155 -0.43 -14.53 0.11
N ARG A 156 -0.21 -15.08 -1.10
CA ARG A 156 1.00 -15.84 -1.41
C ARG A 156 2.27 -15.07 -1.07
N PHE A 157 2.34 -13.77 -1.41
CA PHE A 157 3.50 -12.95 -1.08
C PHE A 157 3.61 -12.65 0.42
N LEU A 158 2.51 -12.38 1.11
CA LEU A 158 2.49 -12.09 2.54
C LEU A 158 2.89 -13.31 3.38
N TYR A 159 2.37 -14.49 3.05
CA TYR A 159 2.76 -15.75 3.70
C TYR A 159 4.22 -16.08 3.41
N MET A 160 4.68 -15.93 2.16
CA MET A 160 6.09 -16.14 1.83
C MET A 160 7.01 -15.18 2.60
N LEU A 161 6.61 -13.92 2.75
CA LEU A 161 7.34 -12.95 3.57
C LEU A 161 7.42 -13.41 5.03
N ALA A 162 6.29 -13.81 5.62
CA ALA A 162 6.24 -14.26 7.01
C ALA A 162 7.08 -15.53 7.26
N GLU A 163 7.12 -16.45 6.31
CA GLU A 163 7.81 -17.74 6.44
C GLU A 163 9.29 -17.70 6.05
N LYS A 164 9.63 -16.95 4.99
CA LYS A 164 10.95 -17.01 4.33
C LYS A 164 11.71 -15.70 4.40
N GLY A 165 11.07 -14.60 4.81
CA GLY A 165 11.67 -13.29 4.92
C GLY A 165 11.77 -12.51 3.61
N GLU A 166 12.28 -11.29 3.70
CA GLU A 166 12.32 -10.35 2.56
C GLU A 166 13.17 -10.80 1.38
N LYS A 167 14.35 -11.39 1.63
CA LYS A 167 15.33 -11.68 0.58
C LYS A 167 14.77 -12.74 -0.38
N GLU A 168 14.26 -13.83 0.16
CA GLU A 168 13.67 -14.96 -0.55
C GLU A 168 12.39 -14.52 -1.27
N THR A 169 11.53 -13.78 -0.58
CA THR A 169 10.28 -13.25 -1.15
C THR A 169 10.53 -12.32 -2.32
N PHE A 170 11.46 -11.35 -2.21
CA PHE A 170 11.77 -10.44 -3.30
C PHE A 170 12.44 -11.15 -4.49
N ALA A 171 13.30 -12.14 -4.24
CA ALA A 171 13.88 -12.95 -5.32
C ALA A 171 12.81 -13.72 -6.11
N TYR A 172 11.83 -14.30 -5.40
CA TYR A 172 10.68 -14.97 -6.01
C TYR A 172 9.85 -13.99 -6.85
N ILE A 173 9.44 -12.85 -6.26
CA ILE A 173 8.60 -11.86 -6.94
C ILE A 173 9.29 -11.32 -8.20
N ARG A 174 10.60 -11.04 -8.14
CA ARG A 174 11.36 -10.60 -9.31
C ARG A 174 11.26 -11.59 -10.48
N THR A 175 11.35 -12.89 -10.17
CA THR A 175 11.26 -13.96 -11.16
C THR A 175 9.83 -14.11 -11.69
N PHE A 176 8.85 -14.09 -10.79
CA PHE A 176 7.42 -14.13 -11.11
C PHE A 176 7.02 -13.01 -12.08
N LEU A 177 7.43 -11.77 -11.81
CA LEU A 177 7.12 -10.62 -12.66
C LEU A 177 7.79 -10.72 -14.04
N LYS A 178 9.01 -11.25 -14.14
CA LYS A 178 9.71 -11.47 -15.41
C LYS A 178 9.00 -12.51 -16.29
N GLN A 179 8.63 -13.66 -15.72
CA GLN A 179 7.98 -14.75 -16.46
C GLN A 179 6.60 -14.33 -17.02
N LYS A 180 5.83 -13.55 -16.25
CA LYS A 180 4.55 -13.02 -16.71
C LYS A 180 4.68 -11.97 -17.81
N HIS A 181 5.80 -11.25 -17.85
CA HIS A 181 6.06 -10.29 -18.93
C HIS A 181 6.39 -10.99 -20.25
N THR A 182 7.09 -12.13 -20.22
CA THR A 182 7.44 -12.91 -21.41
C THR A 182 6.28 -13.72 -22.00
N MET A 183 5.18 -13.90 -21.27
CA MET A 183 3.99 -14.63 -21.74
C MET A 183 2.85 -13.72 -22.25
N LYS A 184 3.10 -12.42 -22.39
CA LYS A 184 2.17 -11.45 -22.99
C LYS A 184 2.72 -10.95 -24.31
#